data_AF-A0A3D5DXT8-F1
#
_entry.id   AF-A0A3D5DXT8-F1
#
_cell.length_a   1.000
_cell.length_b   1.000
_cell.length_c   1.000
_cell.angle_alpha   90.00
_cell.angle_beta   90.00
_cell.angle_gamma   90.00
#
_symmetry.space_group_name_H-M   'P 1'
#
loop_
_entity.id
_entity.type
_entity.pdbx_description
1 polymer ?
#
loop_
_entity_poly.entity_id
_entity_poly.type
_entity_poly.pdbx_seq_one_letter_code
_entity_poly.pdbx_strand_id
1 'polypeptide(L)'
;MVGVDLSAASLAALKWSAREAGLRATQLQVVRVYERPHRWLAPYASHRHLPGRDEDSVSVKARLADAVQTVLGRAPSVALTVEVTEGLPARVLLDLAAGAELLVLGGAAGTGQDTIGPVARACLRHPPCPVVVVSADMAGVPMPV
;
A
#
# COMPACT_ATOMS: atom_id res chain seq x y z
N MET A 1 -5.01 -3.22 7.92
CA MET A 1 -4.89 -2.36 6.72
C MET A 1 -3.58 -2.63 6.02
N VAL A 2 -3.53 -2.58 4.69
CA VAL A 2 -2.30 -2.72 3.89
C VAL A 2 -2.17 -1.60 2.87
N GLY A 3 -0.97 -1.01 2.77
CA GLY A 3 -0.62 -0.02 1.75
C GLY A 3 -0.01 -0.67 0.51
N VAL A 4 -0.59 -0.42 -0.66
CA VAL A 4 -0.18 -1.10 -1.92
C VAL A 4 0.30 -0.10 -2.98
N ASP A 5 1.59 -0.18 -3.31
CA ASP A 5 2.23 0.61 -4.37
C ASP A 5 2.45 -0.17 -5.68
N LEU A 6 1.93 -1.40 -5.78
CA LEU A 6 2.06 -2.34 -6.93
C LEU A 6 3.49 -2.83 -7.16
N SER A 7 4.43 -2.53 -6.25
CA SER A 7 5.72 -3.21 -6.20
C SER A 7 5.58 -4.66 -5.74
N ALA A 8 6.54 -5.51 -6.09
CA ALA A 8 6.56 -6.91 -5.64
C ALA A 8 6.51 -7.04 -4.10
N ALA A 9 7.19 -6.16 -3.36
CA ALA A 9 7.16 -6.15 -1.91
C ALA A 9 5.76 -5.79 -1.36
N SER A 10 5.07 -4.84 -1.98
CA SER A 10 3.69 -4.50 -1.57
C SER A 10 2.68 -5.60 -1.90
N LEU A 11 2.88 -6.35 -2.99
CA LEU A 11 2.04 -7.51 -3.32
C LEU A 11 2.29 -8.68 -2.36
N ALA A 12 3.55 -8.88 -1.94
CA ALA A 12 3.87 -9.80 -0.85
C ALA A 12 3.21 -9.39 0.48
N ALA A 13 3.24 -8.09 0.80
CA ALA A 13 2.55 -7.52 1.95
C ALA A 13 1.03 -7.75 1.89
N LEU A 14 0.42 -7.59 0.72
CA LEU A 14 -0.99 -7.88 0.49
C LEU A 14 -1.31 -9.36 0.78
N LYS A 15 -0.54 -10.29 0.22
CA LYS A 15 -0.71 -11.73 0.46
C LYS A 15 -0.56 -12.09 1.94
N TRP A 16 0.45 -11.55 2.61
CA TRP A 16 0.68 -11.75 4.04
C TRP A 16 -0.49 -11.21 4.87
N SER A 17 -0.96 -10.00 4.56
CA SER A 17 -2.05 -9.36 5.28
C SER A 17 -3.39 -10.09 5.13
N ALA A 18 -3.66 -10.71 3.96
CA ALA A 18 -4.85 -11.52 3.76
C ALA A 18 -4.84 -12.79 4.62
N ARG A 19 -3.69 -13.46 4.73
CA ARG A 19 -3.51 -14.59 5.64
C ARG A 19 -3.74 -14.17 7.09
N GLU A 20 -3.11 -13.06 7.50
CA GLU A 20 -3.22 -12.55 8.87
C GLU A 20 -4.66 -12.16 9.23
N ALA A 21 -5.35 -11.46 8.33
CA ALA A 21 -6.74 -11.07 8.54
C ALA A 21 -7.68 -12.30 8.61
N GLY A 22 -7.39 -13.36 7.85
CA GLY A 22 -8.09 -14.64 7.97
C GLY A 22 -7.87 -15.32 9.32
N LEU A 23 -6.64 -15.29 9.86
CA LEU A 23 -6.34 -15.84 11.19
C LEU A 23 -7.01 -15.05 12.33
N ARG A 24 -7.13 -13.72 12.17
CA ARG A 24 -7.76 -12.82 13.14
C ARG A 24 -9.28 -12.72 13.01
N ALA A 25 -9.85 -13.30 11.95
CA ALA A 25 -11.26 -13.11 11.58
C ALA A 25 -11.66 -11.63 11.43
N THR A 26 -10.75 -10.80 10.92
CA THR A 26 -10.94 -9.35 10.72
C THR A 26 -11.05 -8.99 9.25
N GLN A 27 -11.62 -7.82 8.94
CA GLN A 27 -11.65 -7.28 7.59
C GLN A 27 -10.28 -6.73 7.16
N LEU A 28 -9.91 -6.97 5.89
CA LEU A 28 -8.71 -6.40 5.28
C LEU A 28 -9.03 -5.15 4.44
N GLN A 29 -8.57 -3.99 4.88
CA GLN A 29 -8.59 -2.77 4.07
C GLN A 29 -7.31 -2.64 3.23
N VAL A 30 -7.45 -2.64 1.91
CA VAL A 30 -6.37 -2.45 0.93
C VAL A 30 -6.43 -1.01 0.44
N VAL A 31 -5.37 -0.24 0.70
CA VAL A 31 -5.31 1.19 0.37
C VAL A 31 -4.19 1.42 -0.63
N ARG A 32 -4.51 2.08 -1.75
CA ARG A 32 -3.50 2.70 -2.61
C ARG A 32 -3.61 4.20 -2.52
N VAL A 33 -2.48 4.83 -2.19
CA VAL A 33 -2.35 6.27 -2.24
C VAL A 33 -1.62 6.65 -3.51
N TYR A 34 -2.18 7.59 -4.27
CA TYR A 34 -1.52 8.16 -5.45
C TYR A 34 -1.38 9.67 -5.31
N GLU A 35 -0.32 10.21 -5.88
CA GLU A 35 -0.08 11.65 -5.92
C GLU A 35 -0.43 12.19 -7.29
N ARG A 36 -1.26 13.24 -7.36
CA ARG A 36 -1.45 13.94 -8.62
C ARG A 36 -0.24 14.82 -8.94
N PRO A 37 0.26 14.79 -10.19
CA PRO A 37 1.50 15.47 -10.58
C PRO A 37 1.47 16.99 -10.38
N HIS A 38 0.29 17.62 -10.34
CA HIS A 38 0.15 19.06 -10.16
C HIS A 38 0.41 19.56 -8.73
N ARG A 39 0.55 18.67 -7.72
CA ARG A 39 0.80 19.07 -6.33
C ARG A 39 2.21 19.62 -6.07
N TRP A 40 3.15 19.36 -6.99
CA TRP A 40 4.54 19.81 -6.91
C TRP A 40 4.78 21.11 -7.70
N LEU A 41 3.75 21.69 -8.32
CA LEU A 41 3.87 22.92 -9.08
C LEU A 41 3.81 24.15 -8.17
N ALA A 42 4.71 25.10 -8.43
CA ALA A 42 4.59 26.44 -7.88
C ALA A 42 3.27 27.09 -8.37
N PRO A 43 2.62 27.96 -7.57
CA PRO A 43 1.31 28.55 -7.91
C PRO A 43 1.25 29.30 -9.25
N TYR A 44 2.41 29.68 -9.80
CA TYR A 44 2.56 30.43 -11.05
C TYR A 44 2.99 29.57 -12.26
N ALA A 45 3.14 28.25 -12.10
CA ALA A 45 3.59 27.38 -13.19
C ALA A 45 2.42 27.01 -14.13
N SER A 46 2.62 27.23 -15.44
CA SER A 46 1.63 26.91 -16.48
C SER A 46 1.34 25.40 -16.55
N HIS A 47 0.08 25.01 -16.35
CA HIS A 47 -0.39 23.62 -16.41
C HIS A 47 -0.43 23.00 -17.82
N ARG A 48 -0.03 23.75 -18.86
CA ARG A 48 -0.32 23.43 -20.26
C ARG A 48 0.49 22.26 -20.82
N HIS A 49 1.59 21.86 -20.18
CA HIS A 49 2.54 20.87 -20.72
C HIS A 49 3.17 19.99 -19.63
N LEU A 50 2.37 19.33 -18.78
CA LEU A 50 2.92 18.28 -17.91
C LEU A 50 2.92 16.92 -18.64
N PRO A 51 4.08 16.30 -18.90
CA PRO A 51 4.17 14.92 -19.33
C PRO A 51 3.98 14.03 -18.09
N GLY A 52 2.74 13.88 -17.67
CA GLY A 52 2.36 12.98 -16.61
C GLY A 52 0.96 12.52 -16.94
N ARG A 53 0.84 11.28 -17.39
CA ARG A 53 -0.45 10.61 -17.61
C ARG A 53 -1.34 10.99 -16.43
N ASP A 54 -2.43 11.72 -16.66
CA ASP A 54 -3.46 11.90 -15.65
C ASP A 54 -3.85 10.47 -15.25
N GLU A 55 -3.37 10.02 -14.09
CA GLU A 55 -3.78 8.75 -13.55
C GLU A 55 -5.21 8.97 -13.06
N ASP A 56 -6.15 8.82 -13.98
CA ASP A 56 -7.56 8.84 -13.67
C ASP A 56 -7.81 7.86 -12.53
N SER A 57 -8.48 8.32 -11.47
CA SER A 57 -8.77 7.52 -10.28
C SER A 57 -9.44 6.18 -10.63
N VAL A 58 -10.23 6.17 -11.70
CA VAL A 58 -10.84 4.97 -12.28
C VAL A 58 -9.80 3.97 -12.78
N SER A 59 -8.77 4.43 -13.50
CA SER A 59 -7.68 3.59 -13.99
C SER A 59 -6.82 3.04 -12.86
N VAL A 60 -6.53 3.86 -11.84
CA VAL A 60 -5.78 3.43 -10.64
C VAL A 60 -6.56 2.37 -9.87
N LYS A 61 -7.86 2.57 -9.67
CA LYS A 61 -8.73 1.62 -8.99
C LYS A 61 -8.85 0.30 -9.75
N ALA A 62 -8.98 0.35 -11.08
CA ALA A 62 -9.00 -0.85 -11.91
C ALA A 62 -7.70 -1.65 -11.79
N ARG A 63 -6.54 -0.97 -11.85
CA ARG A 63 -5.22 -1.60 -11.67
C ARG A 63 -5.04 -2.22 -10.29
N LEU A 64 -5.51 -1.54 -9.25
CA LEU A 64 -5.46 -2.08 -7.88
C LEU A 64 -6.37 -3.31 -7.75
N ALA A 65 -7.59 -3.25 -8.27
CA ALA A 65 -8.52 -4.38 -8.24
C ALA A 65 -7.97 -5.60 -8.99
N ASP A 66 -7.38 -5.39 -10.17
CA ASP A 66 -6.73 -6.43 -10.94
C ASP A 66 -5.58 -7.08 -10.15
N ALA A 67 -4.68 -6.27 -9.58
CA ALA A 67 -3.58 -6.78 -8.75
C ALA A 67 -4.08 -7.55 -7.51
N VAL A 68 -5.13 -7.07 -6.84
CA VAL A 68 -5.76 -7.79 -5.72
C VAL A 68 -6.30 -9.14 -6.18
N GLN A 69 -6.99 -9.18 -7.33
CA GLN A 69 -7.52 -10.42 -7.90
C GLN A 69 -6.40 -11.37 -8.33
N THR A 70 -5.29 -10.87 -8.89
CA THR A 70 -4.12 -11.68 -9.24
C THR A 70 -3.49 -12.32 -8.01
N VAL A 71 -3.36 -11.57 -6.92
CA VAL A 71 -2.65 -12.03 -5.71
C VAL A 71 -3.53 -12.93 -4.83
N LEU A 72 -4.81 -12.58 -4.66
CA LEU A 72 -5.72 -13.24 -3.72
C LEU A 72 -6.77 -14.14 -4.39
N GLY A 73 -6.89 -14.09 -5.72
CA GLY A 73 -7.92 -14.77 -6.47
C GLY A 73 -9.25 -14.00 -6.53
N ARG A 74 -10.23 -14.56 -7.24
CA ARG A 74 -11.56 -13.95 -7.43
C ARG A 74 -12.48 -14.02 -6.21
N ALA A 75 -12.25 -14.99 -5.32
CA ALA A 75 -13.06 -15.23 -4.14
C ALA A 75 -12.16 -15.49 -2.93
N PRO A 76 -11.48 -14.45 -2.41
CA PRO A 76 -10.68 -14.58 -1.19
C PRO A 76 -11.58 -14.92 0.01
N SER A 77 -11.06 -15.73 0.93
CA SER A 77 -11.75 -16.15 2.15
C SER A 77 -11.91 -15.05 3.19
N VAL A 78 -11.30 -13.87 2.97
CA VAL A 78 -11.31 -12.72 3.88
C VAL A 78 -12.18 -11.60 3.32
N ALA A 79 -12.97 -10.96 4.19
CA ALA A 79 -13.70 -9.75 3.83
C ALA A 79 -12.70 -8.62 3.50
N LEU A 80 -12.85 -7.99 2.34
CA LEU A 80 -11.92 -6.97 1.87
C LEU A 80 -12.61 -5.71 1.39
N THR A 81 -11.97 -4.57 1.64
CA THR A 81 -12.34 -3.27 1.07
C THR A 81 -11.15 -2.70 0.32
N VAL A 82 -11.38 -2.27 -0.92
CA VAL A 82 -10.35 -1.66 -1.77
C VAL A 82 -10.61 -0.17 -1.88
N GLU A 83 -9.64 0.62 -1.44
CA GLU A 83 -9.71 2.08 -1.40
C GLU A 83 -8.55 2.68 -2.21
N VAL A 84 -8.85 3.69 -3.00
CA VAL A 84 -7.86 4.49 -3.72
C VAL A 84 -8.04 5.94 -3.32
N THR A 85 -7.00 6.52 -2.75
CA THR A 85 -7.07 7.84 -2.15
C THR A 85 -5.94 8.70 -2.70
N GLU A 86 -6.24 9.97 -2.94
CA GLU A 86 -5.22 10.93 -3.37
C GLU A 86 -4.53 11.55 -2.15
N GLY A 87 -3.21 11.65 -2.17
CA GLY A 87 -2.48 12.40 -1.17
C GLY A 87 -1.03 11.98 -1.02
N LEU A 88 -0.40 12.46 0.04
CA LEU A 88 0.96 12.03 0.40
C LEU A 88 0.85 10.64 1.06
N PRO A 89 1.48 9.58 0.50
CA PRO A 89 1.28 8.19 0.94
C PRO A 89 1.46 7.98 2.44
N ALA A 90 2.56 8.47 3.02
CA ALA A 90 2.83 8.31 4.44
C ALA A 90 1.76 8.98 5.32
N ARG A 91 1.31 10.18 4.94
CA ARG A 91 0.32 10.93 5.71
C ARG A 91 -1.04 10.24 5.67
N VAL A 92 -1.52 9.91 4.47
CA VAL A 92 -2.82 9.25 4.28
C VAL A 92 -2.85 7.89 4.97
N LEU A 93 -1.77 7.10 4.86
CA LEU A 93 -1.69 5.81 5.52
C LEU A 93 -1.66 5.93 7.05
N LEU A 94 -0.97 6.93 7.61
CA LEU A 94 -0.98 7.19 9.06
C LEU A 94 -2.36 7.64 9.54
N ASP A 95 -3.03 8.53 8.80
CA ASP A 95 -4.37 9.03 9.14
C ASP A 95 -5.40 7.87 9.15
N LEU A 96 -5.37 7.00 8.13
CA LEU A 96 -6.23 5.82 8.08
C LEU A 96 -5.85 4.75 9.11
N ALA A 97 -4.55 4.62 9.43
CA ALA A 97 -4.05 3.61 10.36
C ALA A 97 -4.51 3.86 11.81
N ALA A 98 -4.93 5.08 12.15
CA ALA A 98 -5.47 5.40 13.47
C ALA A 98 -6.75 4.60 13.81
N GLY A 99 -7.51 4.16 12.81
CA GLY A 99 -8.67 3.27 12.99
C GLY A 99 -8.38 1.79 12.75
N ALA A 100 -7.12 1.41 12.49
CA ALA A 100 -6.75 0.04 12.13
C ALA A 100 -6.02 -0.67 13.28
N GLU A 101 -6.27 -1.97 13.44
CA GLU A 101 -5.54 -2.81 14.41
C GLU A 101 -4.09 -3.11 14.01
N LEU A 102 -3.80 -3.03 12.70
CA LEU A 102 -2.51 -3.38 12.12
C LEU A 102 -2.32 -2.66 10.78
N LEU A 103 -1.17 -2.01 10.59
CA LEU A 103 -0.73 -1.45 9.33
C LEU A 103 0.35 -2.34 8.70
N VAL A 104 0.12 -2.81 7.48
CA VAL A 104 1.08 -3.65 6.74
C VAL A 104 1.60 -2.87 5.52
N LEU A 105 2.91 -2.86 5.33
CA LEU A 105 3.59 -2.15 4.24
C LEU A 105 4.58 -3.06 3.53
N GLY A 106 4.80 -2.81 2.24
CA GLY A 106 5.92 -3.40 1.52
C GLY A 106 7.26 -2.79 1.95
N GLY A 107 8.31 -3.61 1.92
CA GLY A 107 9.70 -3.16 1.97
C GLY A 107 10.09 -2.32 0.75
N ALA A 108 11.37 -1.94 0.68
CA ALA A 108 11.88 -1.16 -0.44
C ALA A 108 11.77 -1.90 -1.78
N ALA A 109 11.49 -1.16 -2.85
CA ALA A 109 11.58 -1.65 -4.21
C ALA A 109 13.06 -1.62 -4.67
N GLY A 110 13.82 -2.71 -4.44
CA GLY A 110 15.20 -2.82 -4.91
C GLY A 110 15.98 -3.97 -4.26
N THR A 111 17.15 -4.28 -4.83
CA THR A 111 18.09 -5.33 -4.36
C THR A 111 19.22 -4.76 -3.47
N GLY A 112 19.04 -3.57 -2.90
CA GLY A 112 20.03 -2.89 -2.05
C GLY A 112 19.93 -3.26 -0.56
N GLN A 113 20.87 -2.74 0.24
CA GLN A 113 20.87 -2.92 1.71
C GLN A 113 19.71 -2.19 2.42
N ASP A 114 19.08 -1.21 1.76
CA ASP A 114 17.90 -0.54 2.30
C ASP A 114 16.67 -1.43 2.13
N THR A 115 16.33 -2.17 3.18
CA THR A 115 15.16 -3.06 3.19
C THR A 115 13.83 -2.30 3.37
N ILE A 116 13.87 -1.04 3.81
CA ILE A 116 12.69 -0.26 4.21
C ILE A 116 12.57 1.01 3.35
N GLY A 117 11.50 1.09 2.56
CA GLY A 117 11.21 2.24 1.70
C GLY A 117 10.85 3.53 2.48
N PRO A 118 10.81 4.69 1.80
CA PRO A 118 10.58 5.99 2.45
C PRO A 118 9.22 6.07 3.15
N VAL A 119 8.17 5.50 2.56
CA VAL A 119 6.82 5.47 3.15
C VAL A 119 6.82 4.62 4.43
N ALA A 120 7.40 3.43 4.39
CA ALA A 120 7.51 2.57 5.57
C ALA A 120 8.36 3.21 6.68
N ARG A 121 9.49 3.84 6.34
CA ARG A 121 10.31 4.60 7.30
C ARG A 121 9.52 5.74 7.95
N ALA A 122 8.70 6.45 7.19
CA ALA A 122 7.85 7.52 7.73
C ALA A 122 6.79 6.96 8.69
N CYS A 123 6.11 5.87 8.31
CA CYS A 123 5.10 5.24 9.16
C CYS A 123 5.68 4.67 10.47
N LEU A 124 6.92 4.16 10.44
CA LEU A 124 7.59 3.60 11.62
C LEU A 124 8.00 4.65 12.67
N ARG A 125 8.07 5.94 12.31
CA ARG A 125 8.53 6.97 13.25
C ARG A 125 7.56 7.21 14.40
N HIS A 126 6.27 7.33 14.09
CA HIS A 126 5.19 7.56 15.05
C HIS A 126 3.93 6.81 14.58
N PRO A 127 3.91 5.49 14.74
CA PRO A 127 2.82 4.68 14.26
C PRO A 127 1.61 4.77 15.21
N PRO A 128 0.39 5.01 14.71
CA PRO A 128 -0.82 5.03 15.55
C PRO A 128 -1.30 3.62 15.90
N CYS A 129 -0.79 2.59 15.21
CA CYS A 129 -1.08 1.18 15.45
C CYS A 129 0.16 0.32 15.10
N PRO A 130 0.22 -0.96 15.51
CA PRO A 130 1.32 -1.85 15.13
C PRO A 130 1.60 -1.84 13.62
N VAL A 131 2.89 -1.80 13.24
CA VAL A 131 3.32 -1.77 11.83
C VAL A 131 4.14 -3.00 11.50
N VAL A 132 3.78 -3.67 10.40
CA VAL A 132 4.53 -4.79 9.83
C VAL A 132 5.07 -4.38 8.46
N VAL A 133 6.37 -4.58 8.25
CA VAL A 133 7.02 -4.37 6.95
C VAL A 133 7.37 -5.73 6.37
N VAL A 134 6.82 -6.03 5.19
CA VAL A 134 7.01 -7.31 4.51
C VAL A 134 8.02 -7.11 3.37
N SER A 135 9.13 -7.85 3.44
CA SER A 135 10.10 -7.92 2.34
C SER A 135 9.58 -8.85 1.24
N ALA A 136 10.00 -8.61 0.00
CA ALA A 136 9.64 -9.46 -1.15
C ALA A 136 10.08 -10.92 -0.95
N ASP A 137 11.19 -11.15 -0.23
CA ASP A 137 11.74 -12.49 0.07
C ASP A 137 10.97 -13.22 1.18
N MET A 138 10.23 -12.51 2.04
CA MET A 138 9.43 -13.11 3.11
C MET A 138 8.11 -13.74 2.63
N ALA A 139 7.77 -13.63 1.34
CA ALA A 139 6.58 -14.30 0.79
C ALA A 139 6.66 -15.84 0.82
N GLY A 140 7.86 -16.40 1.11
CA GLY A 140 8.13 -17.84 1.20
C GLY A 140 8.62 -18.34 2.57
N VAL A 141 8.83 -17.46 3.57
CA VAL A 141 9.43 -17.89 4.86
C VAL A 141 8.32 -18.15 5.90
N PRO A 142 8.20 -19.38 6.45
CA PRO A 142 7.34 -19.63 7.60
C PRO A 142 7.88 -18.86 8.81
N MET A 143 6.99 -18.17 9.54
CA MET A 143 7.37 -17.41 10.73
C MET A 143 7.90 -18.38 11.81
N PRO A 144 8.94 -18.01 12.57
CA PRO A 144 9.31 -18.75 13.77
C PRO A 144 8.15 -18.66 14.76
N VAL A 145 7.78 -19.83 15.30
CA VAL A 145 6.77 -20.04 16.34
C VAL A 145 7.16 -19.41 17.66
#